data_AF-A0A1V8V6C6-F1
#
_entry.id   AF-A0A1V8V6C6-F1
#
_cell.length_a   1.000
_cell.length_b   1.000
_cell.length_c   1.000
_cell.angle_alpha   90.00
_cell.angle_beta   90.00
_cell.angle_gamma   90.00
#
_symmetry.space_group_name_H-M   'P 1'
#
loop_
_entity.id
_entity.type
_entity.pdbx_description
1 polymer ?
#
loop_
_entity_poly.entity_id
_entity_poly.type
_entity_poly.pdbx_seq_one_letter_code
_entity_poly.pdbx_strand_id
1 'polypeptide(L)'
;MSFSKSADEKGGPLNSTAFAAVDSDFDNSHDKIQALVAEDHEHNIKLRTMSWQKAAWLLCGDQVCLAIMAQSWSLSVLGWVPGIITMVLAGLLFWFTSITMHRFIMVHPQIRDICDFAYYACGKNKIAYEFTGFMLLANNIMLIDFHVLTGAKILNTLSDHSLCTVSFSIIVTFMGSK
;
A
#
# COMPACT_ATOMS: atom_id res chain seq x y z
N MET A 1 20.09 20.19 47.85
CA MET A 1 18.98 19.28 48.21
C MET A 1 19.11 18.06 47.29
N SER A 2 19.62 16.86 47.64
CA SER A 2 19.41 15.97 48.81
C SER A 2 17.92 15.81 49.13
N PHE A 3 17.28 14.64 49.28
CA PHE A 3 17.56 13.19 49.09
C PHE A 3 16.24 12.47 49.50
N SER A 4 15.96 11.27 48.96
CA SER A 4 15.04 10.21 49.50
C SER A 4 13.50 10.40 49.38
N LYS A 5 12.64 9.37 49.22
CA LYS A 5 12.75 7.89 49.20
C LYS A 5 11.40 7.22 48.80
N SER A 6 11.47 6.02 48.18
CA SER A 6 10.55 4.83 48.23
C SER A 6 9.11 4.91 47.68
N ALA A 7 8.72 4.11 46.67
CA ALA A 7 8.43 2.64 46.62
C ALA A 7 6.89 2.41 46.73
N ASP A 8 6.18 1.48 46.11
CA ASP A 8 6.37 0.32 45.21
C ASP A 8 4.94 -0.09 44.77
N GLU A 9 4.69 -0.51 43.51
CA GLU A 9 3.93 -1.76 43.25
C GLU A 9 3.95 -2.21 41.76
N LYS A 10 4.65 -3.33 41.55
CA LYS A 10 4.38 -4.50 40.67
C LYS A 10 3.99 -4.31 39.19
N GLY A 11 4.85 -4.86 38.31
CA GLY A 11 4.44 -5.32 36.99
C GLY A 11 5.57 -5.86 36.10
N GLY A 12 6.11 -7.06 36.40
CA GLY A 12 6.68 -8.04 35.46
C GLY A 12 7.87 -7.69 34.52
N PRO A 13 8.85 -8.59 34.32
CA PRO A 13 9.93 -8.40 33.34
C PRO A 13 9.43 -8.67 31.90
N LEU A 14 8.86 -7.65 31.24
CA LEU A 14 8.44 -7.70 29.84
C LEU A 14 8.97 -6.48 29.07
N ASN A 15 10.28 -6.21 29.06
CA ASN A 15 10.78 -5.14 28.17
C ASN A 15 12.30 -5.10 27.86
N SER A 16 12.94 -6.25 27.65
CA SER A 16 14.33 -6.25 27.13
C SER A 16 14.51 -7.22 25.96
N THR A 17 13.88 -8.39 26.03
CA THR A 17 13.90 -9.40 24.97
C THR A 17 13.04 -9.04 23.75
N ALA A 18 11.92 -8.32 23.92
CA ALA A 18 11.09 -7.89 22.80
C ALA A 18 11.73 -6.76 21.98
N PHE A 19 12.41 -5.82 22.64
CA PHE A 19 13.16 -4.76 21.95
C PHE A 19 14.43 -5.31 21.29
N ALA A 20 15.16 -6.20 21.95
CA ALA A 20 16.32 -6.87 21.37
C ALA A 20 15.97 -7.80 20.21
N ALA A 21 14.82 -8.48 20.24
CA ALA A 21 14.34 -9.31 19.14
C ALA A 21 13.90 -8.47 17.93
N VAL A 22 13.35 -7.27 18.17
CA VAL A 22 13.00 -6.31 17.11
C VAL A 22 14.25 -5.70 16.48
N ASP A 23 15.29 -5.42 17.27
CA ASP A 23 16.58 -4.90 16.78
C ASP A 23 17.37 -5.97 16.00
N SER A 24 17.37 -7.22 16.47
CA SER A 24 18.06 -8.32 15.78
C SER A 24 17.34 -8.78 14.49
N ASP A 25 16.00 -8.71 14.43
CA ASP A 25 15.24 -8.94 13.19
C ASP A 25 15.47 -7.82 12.17
N PHE A 26 15.69 -6.58 12.63
CA PHE A 26 15.97 -5.43 11.77
C PHE A 26 17.38 -5.48 11.17
N ASP A 27 18.40 -5.81 11.99
CA ASP A 27 19.80 -5.98 11.57
C ASP A 27 19.94 -7.10 10.53
N ASN A 28 19.33 -8.27 10.80
CA ASN A 28 19.35 -9.41 9.88
C ASN A 28 18.62 -9.13 8.55
N SER A 29 17.59 -8.28 8.57
CA SER A 29 16.86 -7.86 7.36
C SER A 29 17.69 -6.92 6.49
N HIS A 30 18.48 -6.04 7.12
CA HIS A 30 19.37 -5.11 6.42
C HIS A 30 20.47 -5.85 5.66
N ASP A 31 21.08 -6.86 6.27
CA ASP A 31 22.09 -7.71 5.64
C ASP A 31 21.54 -8.52 4.46
N LYS A 32 20.34 -9.10 4.62
CA LYS A 32 19.64 -9.82 3.53
C LYS A 32 19.29 -8.89 2.37
N ILE A 33 18.86 -7.66 2.66
CA ILE A 33 18.57 -6.65 1.65
C ILE A 33 19.85 -6.22 0.92
N GLN A 34 20.96 -6.04 1.62
CA GLN A 34 22.26 -5.70 1.02
C GLN A 34 22.78 -6.83 0.12
N ALA A 35 22.63 -8.09 0.53
CA ALA A 35 22.99 -9.24 -0.30
C ALA A 35 22.15 -9.30 -1.59
N LEU A 36 20.84 -9.04 -1.52
CA LEU A 36 19.97 -8.98 -2.70
C LEU A 36 20.26 -7.76 -3.60
N VAL A 37 20.72 -6.63 -3.03
CA VAL A 37 21.16 -5.45 -3.79
C VAL A 37 22.48 -5.71 -4.52
N ALA A 38 23.38 -6.49 -3.91
CA ALA A 38 24.62 -6.93 -4.56
C ALA A 38 24.33 -7.90 -5.73
N GLU A 39 23.33 -8.77 -5.59
CA GLU A 39 22.86 -9.64 -6.68
C GLU A 39 22.16 -8.86 -7.81
N ASP A 40 21.38 -7.81 -7.49
CA ASP A 40 20.72 -6.92 -8.47
C ASP A 40 21.73 -6.07 -9.27
N HIS A 41 22.99 -5.95 -8.81
CA HIS A 41 24.08 -5.28 -9.54
C HIS A 41 24.72 -6.16 -10.63
N GLU A 42 24.55 -7.49 -10.60
CA GLU A 42 25.03 -8.38 -11.67
C GLU A 42 24.04 -8.49 -12.84
N HIS A 43 22.75 -8.18 -12.63
CA HIS A 43 21.75 -8.14 -13.69
C HIS A 43 21.73 -6.78 -14.42
N ASN A 44 21.64 -6.81 -15.75
CA ASN A 44 21.61 -5.61 -16.60
C ASN A 44 20.39 -4.68 -16.32
N ILE A 45 19.33 -5.22 -15.72
CA ILE A 45 18.10 -4.49 -15.39
C ILE A 45 18.09 -4.23 -13.88
N LYS A 46 18.41 -3.00 -13.50
CA LYS A 46 18.39 -2.55 -12.10
C LYS A 46 16.94 -2.30 -11.66
N LEU A 47 16.39 -3.19 -10.84
CA LEU A 47 14.96 -3.16 -10.47
C LEU A 47 14.67 -2.16 -9.33
N ARG A 48 15.69 -1.72 -8.57
CA ARG A 48 15.56 -0.85 -7.38
C ARG A 48 15.96 0.62 -7.59
N THR A 49 15.65 1.21 -8.74
CA THR A 49 15.99 2.62 -9.03
C THR A 49 15.01 3.64 -8.44
N MET A 50 13.82 3.22 -8.02
CA MET A 50 12.82 4.13 -7.45
C MET A 50 13.00 4.26 -5.94
N SER A 51 13.28 5.49 -5.47
CA SER A 51 13.31 5.81 -4.05
C SER A 51 11.95 5.52 -3.41
N TRP A 52 11.96 4.86 -2.25
CA TRP A 52 10.76 4.53 -1.46
C TRP A 52 9.85 5.74 -1.23
N GLN A 53 10.43 6.94 -1.12
CA GLN A 53 9.70 8.20 -0.97
C GLN A 53 8.81 8.52 -2.18
N LYS A 54 9.33 8.32 -3.40
CA LYS A 54 8.56 8.57 -4.63
C LYS A 54 7.43 7.56 -4.77
N ALA A 55 7.69 6.29 -4.45
CA ALA A 55 6.69 5.24 -4.49
C ALA A 55 5.58 5.48 -3.45
N ALA A 56 5.95 5.87 -2.23
CA ALA A 56 5.00 6.16 -1.14
C ALA A 56 4.08 7.33 -1.50
N TRP A 57 4.60 8.42 -2.06
CA TRP A 57 3.78 9.56 -2.44
C TRP A 57 2.82 9.23 -3.58
N LEU A 58 3.27 8.46 -4.55
CA LEU A 58 2.45 7.98 -5.67
C LEU A 58 1.29 7.11 -5.17
N LEU A 59 1.57 6.14 -4.29
CA LEU A 59 0.55 5.29 -3.66
C LEU A 59 -0.41 6.08 -2.79
N CYS A 60 0.10 7.05 -2.00
CA CYS A 60 -0.73 7.89 -1.14
C CYS A 60 -1.76 8.69 -1.95
N GLY A 61 -1.35 9.30 -3.07
CA GLY A 61 -2.24 10.06 -3.94
C GLY A 61 -3.39 9.22 -4.51
N ASP A 62 -3.10 7.99 -4.92
CA ASP A 62 -4.12 7.05 -5.43
C ASP A 62 -5.15 6.69 -4.36
N GLN A 63 -4.69 6.35 -3.15
CA GLN A 63 -5.58 5.98 -2.04
C GLN A 63 -6.49 7.13 -1.60
N VAL A 64 -5.98 8.36 -1.59
CA VAL A 64 -6.79 9.55 -1.27
C VAL A 64 -7.87 9.78 -2.33
N CYS A 65 -7.54 9.59 -3.62
CA CYS A 65 -8.51 9.71 -4.71
C CYS A 65 -9.67 8.71 -4.56
N LEU A 66 -9.34 7.43 -4.32
CA LEU A 66 -10.31 6.36 -4.10
C LEU A 66 -11.20 6.65 -2.90
N ALA A 67 -10.61 7.11 -1.79
CA ALA A 67 -11.33 7.43 -0.57
C ALA A 67 -12.36 8.56 -0.79
N ILE A 68 -11.96 9.68 -1.39
CA ILE A 68 -12.86 10.83 -1.58
C ILE A 68 -14.03 10.46 -2.50
N MET A 69 -13.77 9.75 -3.60
CA MET A 69 -14.83 9.33 -4.52
C MET A 69 -15.80 8.32 -3.89
N ALA A 70 -15.28 7.32 -3.16
CA ALA A 70 -16.11 6.33 -2.48
C ALA A 70 -16.93 6.95 -1.33
N GLN A 71 -16.30 7.82 -0.55
CA GLN A 71 -16.95 8.51 0.58
C GLN A 71 -18.02 9.48 0.11
N SER A 72 -17.80 10.19 -1.00
CA SER A 72 -18.79 11.13 -1.57
C SER A 72 -20.12 10.43 -1.88
N TRP A 73 -20.08 9.18 -2.34
CA TRP A 73 -21.27 8.38 -2.62
C TRP A 73 -21.89 7.78 -1.34
N SER A 74 -21.06 7.20 -0.46
CA SER A 74 -21.54 6.54 0.76
C SER A 74 -22.25 7.49 1.72
N LEU A 75 -21.74 8.72 1.87
CA LEU A 75 -22.34 9.75 2.74
C LEU A 75 -23.71 10.23 2.24
N SER A 76 -23.94 10.20 0.92
CA SER A 76 -25.22 10.60 0.33
C SER A 76 -26.32 9.55 0.54
N VAL A 77 -25.94 8.27 0.62
CA VAL A 77 -26.90 7.15 0.67
C VAL A 77 -27.18 6.70 2.11
N LEU A 78 -26.17 6.60 2.99
CA LEU A 78 -26.33 6.04 4.34
C LEU A 78 -26.33 7.10 5.46
N GLY A 79 -25.89 8.33 5.19
CA GLY A 79 -25.73 9.38 6.19
C GLY A 79 -24.43 9.28 7.02
N TRP A 80 -24.18 10.31 7.84
CA TRP A 80 -22.89 10.52 8.51
C TRP A 80 -22.50 9.43 9.51
N VAL A 81 -23.45 8.90 10.27
CA VAL A 81 -23.19 7.95 11.36
C VAL A 81 -22.65 6.60 10.85
N PRO A 82 -23.32 5.87 9.93
CA PRO A 82 -22.79 4.62 9.39
C PRO A 82 -21.52 4.82 8.56
N GLY A 83 -21.36 5.97 7.89
CA GLY A 83 -20.14 6.31 7.16
C GLY A 83 -18.89 6.33 8.07
N ILE A 84 -18.97 6.97 9.24
CA ILE A 84 -17.85 7.02 10.17
C ILE A 84 -17.54 5.64 10.77
N ILE A 85 -18.56 4.85 11.14
CA ILE A 85 -18.37 3.52 11.72
C ILE A 85 -17.62 2.60 10.73
N THR A 86 -18.03 2.60 9.46
CA THR A 86 -17.37 1.80 8.42
C THR A 86 -15.95 2.29 8.13
N MET A 87 -15.68 3.60 8.21
CA MET A 87 -14.33 4.17 8.08
C MET A 87 -13.38 3.64 9.15
N VAL A 88 -13.80 3.66 10.42
CA VAL A 88 -12.98 3.19 11.54
C VAL A 88 -12.71 1.69 11.41
N LEU A 89 -13.73 0.91 11.05
CA LEU A 89 -13.59 -0.53 10.85
C LEU A 89 -12.62 -0.84 9.71
N ALA A 90 -12.76 -0.17 8.56
CA ALA A 90 -11.86 -0.32 7.42
C ALA A 90 -10.42 0.08 7.77
N GLY A 91 -10.23 1.18 8.52
CA GLY A 91 -8.93 1.61 9.01
C GLY A 91 -8.26 0.59 9.93
N LEU A 92 -9.02 -0.03 10.84
CA LEU A 92 -8.50 -1.07 11.74
C LEU A 92 -8.08 -2.33 10.98
N LEU A 93 -8.89 -2.76 10.00
CA LEU A 93 -8.58 -3.90 9.13
C LEU A 93 -7.34 -3.63 8.28
N PHE A 94 -7.21 -2.43 7.73
CA PHE A 94 -6.04 -2.01 6.98
C PHE A 94 -4.78 -2.00 7.84
N TRP A 95 -4.87 -1.45 9.06
CA TRP A 95 -3.77 -1.45 10.02
C TRP A 95 -3.29 -2.85 10.37
N PHE A 96 -4.23 -3.77 10.67
CA PHE A 96 -3.91 -5.16 10.96
C PHE A 96 -3.21 -5.86 9.79
N THR A 97 -3.71 -5.64 8.57
CA THR A 97 -3.12 -6.20 7.35
C THR A 97 -1.72 -5.65 7.09
N SER A 98 -1.54 -4.33 7.29
CA SER A 98 -0.25 -3.65 7.13
C SER A 98 0.82 -4.22 8.06
N ILE A 99 0.51 -4.42 9.35
CA ILE A 99 1.45 -5.04 10.30
C ILE A 99 1.80 -6.46 9.88
N THR A 100 0.81 -7.26 9.47
CA THR A 100 1.02 -8.66 9.07
C THR A 100 1.93 -8.74 7.84
N MET A 101 1.67 -7.91 6.83
CA MET A 101 2.46 -7.86 5.60
C MET A 101 3.89 -7.36 5.86
N HIS A 102 4.06 -6.33 6.69
CA HIS A 102 5.37 -5.81 7.06
C HIS A 102 6.25 -6.89 7.71
N ARG A 103 5.69 -7.66 8.66
CA ARG A 103 6.42 -8.77 9.31
C ARG A 103 6.79 -9.88 8.32
N PHE A 104 5.92 -10.18 7.36
CA PHE A 104 6.22 -11.21 6.35
C PHE A 104 7.35 -10.79 5.40
N ILE A 105 7.32 -9.55 4.91
CA ILE A 105 8.33 -9.03 3.96
C ILE A 105 9.73 -9.00 4.59
N MET A 106 9.84 -8.72 5.90
CA MET A 106 11.13 -8.74 6.61
C MET A 106 11.70 -10.17 6.73
N VAL A 107 10.85 -11.18 6.92
CA VAL A 107 11.28 -12.59 7.06
C VAL A 107 11.65 -13.23 5.71
N HIS A 108 10.92 -12.90 4.64
CA HIS A 108 11.12 -13.48 3.31
C HIS A 108 11.38 -12.41 2.23
N PRO A 109 12.55 -11.73 2.25
CA PRO A 109 12.86 -10.66 1.30
C PRO A 109 13.07 -11.15 -0.16
N GLN A 110 13.15 -12.47 -0.36
CA GLN A 110 13.28 -13.08 -1.69
C GLN A 110 11.94 -13.14 -2.44
N ILE A 111 10.81 -13.05 -1.72
CA ILE A 111 9.46 -13.08 -2.28
C ILE A 111 9.06 -11.65 -2.64
N ARG A 112 8.96 -11.38 -3.94
CA ARG A 112 8.65 -10.03 -4.48
C ARG A 112 7.22 -9.91 -5.04
N ASP A 113 6.48 -11.02 -5.08
CA ASP A 113 5.14 -11.09 -5.67
C ASP A 113 4.09 -11.41 -4.60
N ILE A 114 2.97 -10.70 -4.64
CA ILE A 114 1.87 -10.88 -3.69
C ILE A 114 1.12 -12.22 -3.91
N CYS A 115 1.21 -12.80 -5.11
CA CYS A 115 0.66 -14.12 -5.38
C CYS A 115 1.39 -15.20 -4.56
N ASP A 116 2.70 -15.05 -4.40
CA ASP A 116 3.52 -15.97 -3.63
C ASP A 116 3.28 -15.78 -2.12
N PHE A 117 3.12 -14.52 -1.65
CA PHE A 117 2.62 -14.24 -0.29
C PHE A 117 1.29 -14.97 0.00
N ALA A 118 0.33 -14.87 -0.92
CA ALA A 118 -0.96 -15.52 -0.76
C ALA A 118 -0.87 -17.06 -0.78
N TYR A 119 0.04 -17.62 -1.58
CA TYR A 119 0.31 -19.06 -1.58
C TYR A 119 0.85 -19.55 -0.23
N TYR A 120 1.77 -18.80 0.40
CA TYR A 120 2.26 -19.14 1.73
C TYR A 120 1.21 -18.90 2.82
N ALA A 121 0.43 -17.82 2.73
CA ALA A 121 -0.63 -17.51 3.68
C ALA A 121 -1.79 -18.51 3.64
N CYS A 122 -2.12 -19.06 2.48
CA CYS A 122 -3.19 -20.06 2.28
C CYS A 122 -2.71 -21.52 2.32
N GLY A 123 -1.51 -21.79 2.84
CA GLY A 123 -1.06 -23.16 3.11
C GLY A 123 -0.62 -23.96 1.88
N LYS A 124 0.04 -23.32 0.91
CA LYS A 124 0.64 -23.96 -0.30
C LYS A 124 -0.37 -24.58 -1.28
N ASN A 125 -1.58 -24.06 -1.33
CA ASN A 125 -2.58 -24.49 -2.31
C ASN A 125 -2.39 -23.75 -3.64
N LYS A 126 -2.08 -24.47 -4.72
CA LYS A 126 -1.93 -23.89 -6.08
C LYS A 126 -3.18 -23.15 -6.56
N ILE A 127 -4.35 -23.59 -6.13
CA ILE A 127 -5.63 -22.95 -6.45
C ILE A 127 -5.72 -21.55 -5.82
N ALA A 128 -5.19 -21.37 -4.61
CA ALA A 128 -5.16 -20.06 -3.95
C ALA A 128 -4.18 -19.10 -4.64
N TYR A 129 -3.11 -19.62 -5.24
CA TYR A 129 -2.16 -18.83 -6.03
C TYR A 129 -2.82 -18.29 -7.31
N GLU A 130 -3.46 -19.15 -8.11
CA GLU A 130 -4.12 -18.74 -9.35
C GLU A 130 -5.32 -17.81 -9.09
N PHE A 131 -6.12 -18.10 -8.05
CA PHE A 131 -7.24 -17.25 -7.67
C PHE A 131 -6.77 -15.86 -7.20
N THR A 132 -5.69 -15.80 -6.40
CA THR A 132 -5.16 -14.51 -5.95
C THR A 132 -4.55 -13.72 -7.11
N GLY A 133 -3.85 -14.38 -8.04
CA GLY A 133 -3.34 -13.74 -9.25
C GLY A 133 -4.46 -13.16 -10.12
N PHE A 134 -5.56 -13.90 -10.29
CA PHE A 134 -6.74 -13.40 -11.01
C PHE A 134 -7.38 -12.21 -10.30
N MET A 135 -7.55 -12.28 -8.97
CA MET A 135 -8.12 -11.19 -8.18
C MET A 135 -7.24 -9.94 -8.21
N LEU A 136 -5.91 -10.11 -8.16
CA LEU A 136 -4.95 -9.02 -8.28
C LEU A 136 -5.02 -8.35 -9.65
N LEU A 137 -5.08 -9.13 -10.73
CA LEU A 137 -5.24 -8.62 -12.08
C LEU A 137 -6.53 -7.82 -12.23
N ALA A 138 -7.65 -8.38 -11.73
CA ALA A 138 -8.94 -7.70 -11.74
C ALA A 138 -8.89 -6.38 -10.95
N ASN A 139 -8.25 -6.36 -9.78
CA ASN A 139 -8.09 -5.14 -8.98
C ASN A 139 -7.31 -4.05 -9.73
N ASN A 140 -6.20 -4.41 -10.40
CA ASN A 140 -5.42 -3.47 -11.19
C ASN A 140 -6.23 -2.88 -12.36
N ILE A 141 -7.05 -3.69 -13.04
CA ILE A 141 -7.92 -3.21 -14.13
C ILE A 141 -8.97 -2.24 -13.59
N MET A 142 -9.59 -2.56 -12.45
CA MET A 142 -10.58 -1.67 -11.83
C MET A 142 -9.98 -0.33 -11.40
N LEU A 143 -8.74 -0.29 -10.93
CA LEU A 143 -8.05 0.97 -10.60
C LEU A 143 -7.83 1.83 -11.85
N ILE A 144 -7.37 1.23 -12.95
CA ILE A 144 -7.16 1.97 -14.21
C ILE A 144 -8.50 2.50 -14.74
N ASP A 145 -9.55 1.67 -14.72
CA ASP A 145 -10.90 2.05 -15.14
C ASP A 145 -11.46 3.20 -14.28
N PHE A 146 -11.24 3.14 -12.96
CA PHE A 146 -11.61 4.21 -12.03
C PHE A 146 -10.95 5.55 -12.37
N HIS A 147 -9.66 5.56 -12.72
CA HIS A 147 -8.96 6.77 -13.12
C HIS A 147 -9.50 7.35 -14.43
N VAL A 148 -9.78 6.48 -15.41
CA VAL A 148 -10.38 6.89 -16.68
C VAL A 148 -11.78 7.46 -16.46
N LEU A 149 -12.61 6.80 -15.66
CA LEU A 149 -13.97 7.25 -15.35
C LEU A 149 -13.98 8.57 -14.59
N THR A 150 -13.11 8.71 -13.58
CA THR A 150 -12.98 9.94 -12.79
C THR A 150 -12.47 11.08 -13.66
N GLY A 151 -11.47 10.84 -14.50
CA GLY A 151 -10.97 11.80 -15.49
C GLY A 151 -12.07 12.23 -16.46
N ALA A 152 -12.86 11.29 -16.98
CA ALA A 152 -13.98 11.59 -17.88
C ALA A 152 -15.05 12.45 -17.19
N LYS A 153 -15.41 12.15 -15.93
CA LYS A 153 -16.38 12.95 -15.15
C LYS A 153 -15.89 14.37 -14.89
N ILE A 154 -14.63 14.51 -14.47
CA ILE A 154 -14.02 15.82 -14.20
C ILE A 154 -13.99 16.64 -15.48
N LEU A 155 -13.56 16.04 -16.59
CA LEU A 155 -13.43 16.76 -17.85
C LEU A 155 -14.79 17.13 -18.44
N ASN A 156 -15.79 16.24 -18.35
CA ASN A 156 -17.16 16.56 -18.73
C ASN A 156 -17.75 17.72 -17.90
N THR A 157 -17.36 17.85 -16.63
CA THR A 157 -17.78 18.92 -15.73
C THR A 157 -17.07 20.25 -16.05
N LEU A 158 -15.79 20.23 -16.40
CA LEU A 158 -15.02 21.43 -16.74
C LEU A 158 -15.35 21.97 -18.15
N SER A 159 -15.84 21.12 -19.04
CA SER A 159 -16.04 21.44 -20.45
C SER A 159 -17.47 21.88 -20.82
N ASP A 160 -18.34 22.14 -19.83
CA ASP A 160 -19.75 22.56 -20.03
C ASP A 160 -20.44 21.74 -21.15
N HIS A 161 -20.34 20.41 -21.05
CA HIS A 161 -21.04 19.45 -21.93
C HIS A 161 -20.58 19.39 -23.41
N SER A 162 -19.42 19.95 -23.79
CA SER A 162 -18.97 19.95 -25.20
C SER A 162 -17.49 19.56 -25.41
N LEU A 163 -17.25 18.28 -25.72
CA LEU A 163 -16.22 17.79 -26.67
C LEU A 163 -14.71 18.05 -26.40
N CYS A 164 -14.32 18.76 -25.34
CA CYS A 164 -12.93 19.25 -25.21
C CYS A 164 -11.89 18.17 -24.80
N THR A 165 -12.31 17.00 -24.30
CA THR A 165 -11.37 15.93 -23.92
C THR A 165 -10.76 15.23 -25.13
N VAL A 166 -11.55 15.00 -26.18
CA VAL A 166 -11.04 14.42 -27.43
C VAL A 166 -10.04 15.38 -28.09
N SER A 167 -10.33 16.69 -28.10
CA SER A 167 -9.44 17.68 -28.69
C SER A 167 -8.15 17.88 -27.88
N PHE A 168 -8.19 17.85 -26.54
CA PHE A 168 -6.97 17.95 -25.72
C PHE A 168 -6.10 16.68 -25.82
N SER A 169 -6.69 15.49 -25.89
CA SER A 169 -5.96 14.24 -26.17
C SER A 169 -5.23 14.29 -27.51
N ILE A 170 -5.85 14.85 -28.56
CA ILE A 170 -5.21 15.03 -29.86
C ILE A 170 -4.03 16.02 -29.76
N ILE A 171 -4.18 17.13 -29.03
CA ILE A 171 -3.10 18.13 -28.86
C ILE A 171 -1.90 17.54 -28.09
N VAL A 172 -2.15 16.74 -27.05
CA VAL A 172 -1.09 16.08 -26.28
C VAL A 172 -0.36 15.02 -27.13
N THR A 173 -1.08 14.25 -27.94
CA THR A 173 -0.47 13.30 -28.89
C THR A 173 0.43 14.00 -29.91
N PHE A 174 0.03 15.19 -30.40
CA PHE A 174 0.86 15.98 -31.32
C PHE A 174 2.05 16.68 -30.64
N MET A 175 1.95 17.00 -29.35
CA MET A 175 3.03 17.68 -28.63
C MET A 175 4.10 16.70 -28.10
N GLY A 176 3.75 15.43 -27.89
CA GLY A 176 4.68 14.36 -27.49
C GLY A 176 5.48 13.73 -28.63
N SER A 177 5.25 14.14 -29.89
CA SER A 177 5.95 13.62 -31.07
C SER A 177 7.12 14.51 -31.53
N LYS A 178 7.68 15.34 -30.65
CA LYS A 178 8.91 16.11 -30.90
C LYS A 178 9.99 15.77 -29.87
#